data_AF-A0A562N7V2-F1
#
_entry.id   AF-A0A562N7V2-F1
#
_cell.length_a   1.000
_cell.length_b   1.000
_cell.length_c   1.000
_cell.angle_alpha   90.00
_cell.angle_beta   90.00
_cell.angle_gamma   90.00
#
_symmetry.space_group_name_H-M   'P 1'
#
loop_
_entity.id
_entity.type
_entity.pdbx_description
1 polymer ?
#
loop_
_entity_poly.entity_id
_entity_poly.type
_entity_poly.pdbx_seq_one_letter_code
_entity_poly.pdbx_strand_id
1 'polypeptide(L)'
;MAADKNAFIWDDPFLIEGQLSEDERMVRDGAAAFAADKLAPRIEEAYLEEKTDAGIFREMGEAGLLGITIPEEYGGLGANYVTYGLVAREVERIDS
;
A
#
# COMPACT_ATOMS: atom_id res chain seq x y z
N MET A 1 -15.53 -14.05 -13.26
CA MET A 1 -15.18 -14.77 -14.51
C MET A 1 -13.71 -15.14 -14.40
N ALA A 2 -13.34 -16.40 -14.67
CA ALA A 2 -11.93 -16.77 -14.70
C ALA A 2 -11.23 -16.02 -15.84
N ALA A 3 -10.15 -15.30 -15.55
CA ALA A 3 -9.33 -14.65 -16.56
C ALA A 3 -8.88 -15.68 -17.60
N ASP A 4 -8.90 -15.30 -18.87
CA ASP A 4 -8.36 -16.12 -19.96
C ASP A 4 -6.87 -16.37 -19.68
N LYS A 5 -6.47 -17.64 -19.55
CA LYS A 5 -5.10 -18.05 -19.23
C LYS A 5 -4.07 -17.61 -20.28
N ASN A 6 -4.52 -17.15 -21.45
CA ASN A 6 -3.69 -16.63 -22.52
C ASN A 6 -3.73 -15.10 -22.66
N ALA A 7 -4.49 -14.38 -21.83
CA ALA A 7 -4.51 -12.93 -21.86
C ALA A 7 -3.21 -12.37 -21.28
N PHE A 8 -2.47 -11.62 -22.09
CA PHE A 8 -1.31 -10.88 -21.63
C PHE A 8 -1.76 -9.56 -20.99
N ILE A 9 -1.35 -9.34 -19.73
CA ILE A 9 -1.60 -8.10 -18.98
C ILE A 9 -0.29 -7.31 -18.97
N TRP A 10 -0.26 -6.14 -19.61
CA TRP A 10 1.01 -5.42 -19.85
C TRP A 10 1.59 -4.78 -18.58
N ASP A 11 0.73 -4.39 -17.64
CA ASP A 11 1.06 -3.81 -16.34
C ASP A 11 1.21 -4.87 -15.23
N ASP A 12 0.91 -6.13 -15.55
CA ASP A 12 1.20 -7.30 -14.73
C ASP A 12 1.61 -8.54 -15.58
N PRO A 13 2.77 -8.50 -16.27
CA PRO A 13 3.16 -9.54 -17.24
C PRO A 13 3.30 -10.95 -16.67
N PHE A 14 3.62 -11.06 -15.38
CA PHE A 14 3.78 -12.33 -14.66
C PHE A 14 2.64 -12.62 -13.70
N LEU A 15 1.55 -11.87 -13.78
CA LEU A 15 0.31 -12.09 -13.03
C LEU A 15 0.57 -12.16 -11.51
N ILE A 16 1.33 -11.20 -10.96
CA ILE A 16 1.56 -11.08 -9.53
C ILE A 16 0.23 -11.06 -8.78
N GLU A 17 -0.82 -10.47 -9.35
CA GLU A 17 -2.17 -10.46 -8.77
C GLU A 17 -2.70 -11.87 -8.44
N GLY A 18 -2.37 -12.84 -9.30
CA GLY A 18 -2.75 -14.24 -9.14
C GLY A 18 -1.87 -15.02 -8.16
N GLN A 19 -0.75 -14.44 -7.72
CA GLN A 19 0.19 -15.04 -6.76
C GLN A 19 -0.07 -14.58 -5.32
N LEU A 20 -0.88 -13.53 -5.14
CA LEU A 20 -1.23 -12.98 -3.83
C LEU A 20 -2.47 -13.66 -3.25
N SER A 21 -2.44 -13.84 -1.93
CA SER A 21 -3.60 -14.20 -1.13
C SER A 21 -4.67 -13.09 -1.13
N GLU A 22 -5.89 -13.43 -0.71
CA GLU A 22 -6.97 -12.44 -0.55
C GLU A 22 -6.60 -11.35 0.46
N ASP A 23 -6.02 -11.73 1.61
CA ASP A 23 -5.61 -10.78 2.64
C ASP A 23 -4.51 -9.83 2.14
N GLU A 24 -3.51 -10.34 1.41
CA GLU A 24 -2.46 -9.50 0.79
C GLU A 24 -3.03 -8.48 -0.20
N ARG A 25 -4.00 -8.90 -1.04
CA ARG A 25 -4.68 -8.00 -1.97
C ARG A 25 -5.51 -6.95 -1.24
N MET A 26 -6.27 -7.36 -0.22
CA MET A 26 -7.09 -6.44 0.57
C MET A 26 -6.25 -5.35 1.25
N VAL A 27 -5.13 -5.72 1.87
CA VAL A 27 -4.26 -4.75 2.54
C VAL A 27 -3.56 -3.84 1.53
N ARG A 28 -3.10 -4.38 0.40
CA ARG A 28 -2.55 -3.56 -0.70
C ARG A 28 -3.59 -2.56 -1.21
N ASP A 29 -4.82 -2.98 -1.46
CA ASP A 29 -5.87 -2.11 -1.99
C ASP A 29 -6.23 -1.01 -0.99
N GLY A 30 -6.23 -1.32 0.31
CA GLY A 30 -6.35 -0.33 1.38
C GLY A 30 -5.19 0.68 1.39
N ALA A 31 -3.95 0.22 1.22
CA ALA A 31 -2.79 1.09 1.12
C ALA A 31 -2.84 1.99 -0.14
N ALA A 32 -3.26 1.44 -1.29
CA ALA A 32 -3.44 2.20 -2.53
C ALA A 32 -4.51 3.28 -2.38
N ALA A 33 -5.64 2.96 -1.74
CA ALA A 33 -6.71 3.94 -1.46
C ALA A 33 -6.21 5.04 -0.52
N PHE A 34 -5.52 4.69 0.57
CA PHE A 34 -4.90 5.68 1.45
C PHE A 34 -3.92 6.59 0.70
N ALA A 35 -3.05 6.01 -0.12
CA ALA A 35 -2.05 6.75 -0.88
C ALA A 35 -2.70 7.73 -1.87
N ALA A 36 -3.75 7.31 -2.59
CA ALA A 36 -4.50 8.16 -3.50
C ALA A 36 -5.27 9.28 -2.79
N ASP A 37 -5.93 8.98 -1.67
CA ASP A 37 -6.82 9.92 -0.99
C ASP A 37 -6.08 10.89 -0.05
N LYS A 38 -4.97 10.44 0.53
CA LYS A 38 -4.24 11.16 1.59
C LYS A 38 -2.88 11.67 1.14
N LEU A 39 -2.12 10.92 0.35
CA LEU A 39 -0.75 11.32 -0.02
C LEU A 39 -0.73 12.14 -1.31
N ALA A 40 -1.39 11.65 -2.35
CA ALA A 40 -1.34 12.25 -3.69
C ALA A 40 -1.74 13.75 -3.73
N PRO A 41 -2.76 14.22 -2.98
CA PRO A 41 -3.12 15.64 -2.99
C PRO A 41 -2.11 16.56 -2.29
N ARG A 42 -1.23 16.00 -1.46
CA ARG A 42 -0.29 16.75 -0.62
C ARG A 42 1.10 16.85 -1.23
N ILE A 43 1.46 15.90 -2.10
CA ILE A 43 2.87 15.66 -2.41
C ILE A 43 3.53 16.78 -3.21
N GLU A 44 2.83 17.41 -4.16
CA GLU A 44 3.41 18.47 -5.00
C GLU A 44 3.86 19.67 -4.16
N GLU A 45 3.00 20.17 -3.26
CA GLU A 45 3.33 21.29 -2.37
C GLU A 45 4.38 20.87 -1.32
N ALA A 46 4.22 19.70 -0.71
CA ALA A 46 5.15 19.17 0.29
C ALA A 46 6.58 19.04 -0.27
N TYR A 47 6.70 18.54 -1.50
CA TYR A 47 7.98 18.43 -2.20
C TYR A 47 8.57 19.80 -2.53
N LEU A 48 7.79 20.70 -3.13
CA LEU A 48 8.26 22.03 -3.53
C LEU A 48 8.69 22.91 -2.35
N GLU A 49 8.01 22.76 -1.21
CA GLU A 49 8.29 23.54 0.01
C GLU A 49 9.21 22.84 1.00
N GLU A 50 9.65 21.61 0.71
CA GLU A 50 10.49 20.77 1.59
C GLU A 50 9.87 20.61 2.99
N LYS A 51 8.56 20.33 3.04
CA LYS A 51 7.79 20.16 4.28
C LYS A 51 7.18 18.78 4.37
N THR A 52 6.96 18.35 5.60
CA THR A 52 6.20 17.12 5.90
C THR A 52 5.18 17.42 6.99
N ASP A 53 3.91 17.09 6.72
CA ASP A 53 2.88 17.12 7.75
C ASP A 53 3.02 15.92 8.68
N ALA A 54 3.43 16.17 9.93
CA ALA A 54 3.57 15.13 10.95
C ALA A 54 2.23 14.41 11.26
N GLY A 55 1.09 15.01 10.93
CA GLY A 55 -0.23 14.37 11.04
C GLY A 55 -0.34 13.09 10.21
N ILE A 56 0.46 12.94 9.14
CA ILE A 56 0.40 11.78 8.27
C ILE A 56 0.72 10.46 9.00
N PHE A 57 1.61 10.48 9.99
CA PHE A 57 1.91 9.29 10.79
C PHE A 57 0.69 8.79 11.56
N ARG A 58 -0.13 9.72 12.05
CA ARG A 58 -1.37 9.36 12.74
C ARG A 58 -2.38 8.77 11.77
N GLU A 59 -2.55 9.39 10.60
CA GLU A 59 -3.45 8.88 9.56
C GLU A 59 -3.03 7.47 9.09
N MET A 60 -1.73 7.23 8.88
CA MET A 60 -1.20 5.91 8.52
C MET A 60 -1.42 4.88 9.63
N GLY A 61 -1.25 5.27 10.90
CA GLY A 61 -1.54 4.40 12.04
C GLY A 61 -3.02 4.04 12.15
N GLU A 62 -3.92 5.00 11.98
CA GLU A 62 -5.38 4.78 11.98
C GLU A 62 -5.83 3.89 10.79
N ALA A 63 -5.12 3.95 9.66
CA ALA A 63 -5.33 3.08 8.50
C ALA A 63 -4.67 1.69 8.64
N GLY A 64 -3.93 1.41 9.73
CA GLY A 64 -3.25 0.13 9.94
C GLY A 64 -1.99 -0.08 9.09
N LEU A 65 -1.41 0.99 8.52
CA LEU A 65 -0.28 0.90 7.60
C LEU A 65 1.09 0.99 8.30
N LEU A 66 1.11 1.11 9.64
CA LEU A 66 2.33 1.16 10.44
C LEU A 66 2.51 -0.14 11.24
N GLY A 67 3.74 -0.64 11.30
CA GLY A 67 4.05 -1.86 12.05
C GLY A 67 3.32 -3.09 11.50
N ILE A 68 3.24 -3.22 10.17
CA ILE A 68 2.47 -4.28 9.49
C ILE A 68 2.83 -5.70 9.98
N THR A 69 4.12 -5.96 10.25
CA THR A 69 4.60 -7.26 10.74
C THR A 69 4.57 -7.40 12.26
N ILE A 70 4.18 -6.36 12.99
CA ILE A 70 4.11 -6.38 14.45
C ILE A 70 2.85 -7.13 14.88
N PRO A 71 2.92 -8.03 15.88
CA PRO A 71 1.76 -8.75 16.36
C PRO A 71 0.59 -7.84 16.80
N GLU A 72 -0.64 -8.34 16.63
CA GLU A 72 -1.86 -7.63 17.02
C GLU A 72 -1.91 -7.27 18.51
N GLU A 73 -1.26 -8.04 19.39
CA GLU A 73 -1.19 -7.73 20.84
C GLU A 73 -0.48 -6.39 21.14
N TYR A 74 0.32 -5.89 20.20
CA TYR A 74 0.97 -4.57 20.28
C TYR A 74 0.31 -3.53 19.38
N GLY A 75 -0.84 -3.84 18.78
CA GLY A 75 -1.58 -2.95 17.88
C GLY A 75 -1.11 -2.93 16.43
N GLY A 76 -0.26 -3.89 16.01
CA GLY A 76 0.08 -4.11 14.60
C GLY A 76 -0.92 -5.04 13.89
N LEU A 77 -0.63 -5.38 12.63
CA LEU A 77 -1.49 -6.28 11.83
C LEU A 77 -1.05 -7.75 11.85
N GLY A 78 0.15 -8.08 12.37
CA GLY A 78 0.69 -9.44 12.37
C GLY A 78 0.86 -10.04 10.97
N ALA A 79 0.88 -9.21 9.92
CA ALA A 79 0.93 -9.66 8.54
C ALA A 79 2.34 -10.07 8.10
N ASN A 80 2.43 -10.75 6.97
CA ASN A 80 3.69 -11.26 6.45
C ASN A 80 4.52 -10.17 5.74
N TYR A 81 5.75 -10.52 5.35
CA TYR A 81 6.65 -9.59 4.65
C TYR A 81 6.23 -9.27 3.21
N VAL A 82 5.42 -10.11 2.56
CA VAL A 82 4.84 -9.80 1.24
C VAL A 82 3.87 -8.64 1.38
N THR A 83 2.94 -8.71 2.35
CA THR A 83 2.03 -7.62 2.69
C THR A 83 2.78 -6.33 3.00
N TYR A 84 3.85 -6.40 3.80
CA TYR A 84 4.68 -5.23 4.07
C TYR A 84 5.27 -4.62 2.78
N GLY A 85 5.83 -5.45 1.90
CA GLY A 85 6.36 -4.98 0.61
C GLY A 85 5.30 -4.38 -0.30
N LEU A 86 4.08 -4.92 -0.31
CA LEU A 86 2.96 -4.37 -1.07
C LEU A 86 2.54 -2.99 -0.56
N VAL A 87 2.46 -2.81 0.76
CA VAL A 87 2.14 -1.49 1.33
C VAL A 87 3.24 -0.47 1.02
N ALA A 88 4.51 -0.85 1.16
CA ALA A 88 5.62 0.01 0.76
C ALA A 88 5.51 0.44 -0.71
N ARG A 89 5.24 -0.52 -1.61
CA ARG A 89 5.04 -0.27 -3.05
C ARG A 89 3.93 0.74 -3.33
N GLU A 90 2.80 0.65 -2.64
CA GLU A 90 1.68 1.58 -2.90
C GLU A 90 1.92 2.97 -2.32
N VAL A 91 2.65 3.09 -1.21
CA VAL A 91 3.02 4.39 -0.64
C VAL A 91 4.08 5.10 -1.49
N GLU A 92 5.18 4.40 -1.81
CA GLU A 92 6.30 4.95 -2.61
C GLU A 92 5.92 5.21 -4.08
N ARG A 93 4.81 4.63 -4.56
CA ARG A 93 4.23 4.99 -5.87
C ARG A 93 3.89 6.48 -5.97
N ILE A 94 3.57 7.13 -4.85
CA ILE A 94 3.15 8.54 -4.84
C ILE A 94 4.33 9.51 -4.79
N ASP A 95 5.40 9.14 -4.11
CA ASP A 95 6.59 9.97 -3.91
C ASP A 95 7.86 9.10 -3.98
N SER A 96 8.72 9.38 -4.97
CA SER A 96 9.92 8.59 -5.30
C SER A 96 11.14 9.46 -5.60
#